data_AF-A0A352AJ88-F1
#
_entry.id   AF-A0A352AJ88-F1
#
_cell.length_a   1.000
_cell.length_b   1.000
_cell.length_c   1.000
_cell.angle_alpha   90.00
_cell.angle_beta   90.00
_cell.angle_gamma   90.00
#
_symmetry.space_group_name_H-M   'P 1'
#
loop_
_entity.id
_entity.type
_entity.pdbx_description
1 polymer ?
#
loop_
_entity_poly.entity_id
_entity_poly.type
_entity_poly.pdbx_seq_one_letter_code
_entity_poly.pdbx_strand_id
1 'polypeptide(L)'
;MVWALLVILFGVGLFLGYAIEHSTIRHKVVWRNILTASSFFLLVCPLIAAVFLLPPPWQEQVSSVVLICCSAIFWFRIITEPIRRKRVGSLLWSLGRPAIQKIMLIGGILFFVGAGLQTSLFIHLASKGFSGSDSNPDYFLLQVIFNWSIAFYFVWVGSSRLELREHGIYYKFGSVEWPQIASYRWEGLKHSTLTVWLKQRFPFFPTRSWQIPVVYQSTVERFIEQNLGKRV
;
A
#
# COMPACT_ATOMS: atom_id res chain seq x y z
N MET A 1 -18.12 -21.00 -8.04
CA MET A 1 -18.73 -19.70 -7.67
C MET A 1 -17.73 -18.70 -7.06
N VAL A 2 -16.84 -19.10 -6.14
CA VAL A 2 -15.86 -18.20 -5.49
C VAL A 2 -14.97 -17.43 -6.48
N TRP A 3 -14.51 -18.08 -7.54
CA TRP A 3 -13.66 -17.47 -8.58
C TRP A 3 -14.34 -16.34 -9.35
N ALA A 4 -15.63 -16.50 -9.69
CA ALA A 4 -16.40 -15.47 -10.37
C ALA A 4 -16.52 -14.21 -9.50
N LEU A 5 -16.70 -14.39 -8.18
CA LEU A 5 -16.80 -13.31 -7.22
C LEU A 5 -15.48 -12.53 -7.06
N LEU A 6 -14.34 -13.23 -7.08
CA LEU A 6 -13.01 -12.61 -7.10
C LEU A 6 -12.75 -11.81 -8.37
N VAL A 7 -13.12 -12.35 -9.54
CA VAL A 7 -12.98 -11.64 -10.83
C VAL A 7 -13.87 -10.40 -10.87
N ILE A 8 -15.10 -10.48 -10.37
CA ILE A 8 -16.02 -9.35 -10.29
C ILE A 8 -15.48 -8.28 -9.34
N LEU A 9 -15.05 -8.64 -8.13
CA LEU A 9 -14.49 -7.70 -7.16
C LEU A 9 -13.23 -7.01 -7.70
N PHE A 10 -12.36 -7.77 -8.38
CA PHE A 10 -11.17 -7.22 -9.00
C PHE A 10 -11.50 -6.28 -10.17
N GLY A 11 -12.44 -6.68 -11.04
CA GLY A 11 -12.91 -5.85 -12.15
C GLY A 11 -13.52 -4.53 -11.66
N VAL A 12 -14.35 -4.59 -10.62
CA VAL A 12 -14.92 -3.40 -9.97
C VAL A 12 -13.81 -2.55 -9.33
N GLY A 13 -12.83 -3.17 -8.68
CA GLY A 13 -11.68 -2.46 -8.10
C GLY A 13 -10.83 -1.74 -9.13
N LEU A 14 -10.52 -2.38 -10.26
CA LEU A 14 -9.82 -1.76 -11.39
C LEU A 14 -10.65 -0.65 -12.02
N PHE A 15 -11.96 -0.85 -12.18
CA PHE A 15 -12.85 0.17 -12.74
C PHE A 15 -12.93 1.40 -11.83
N LEU A 16 -13.08 1.21 -10.52
CA LEU A 16 -13.06 2.30 -9.55
C LEU A 16 -11.70 3.00 -9.51
N GLY A 17 -10.61 2.24 -9.54
CA GLY A 17 -9.25 2.78 -9.63
C GLY A 17 -9.07 3.63 -10.89
N TYR A 18 -9.55 3.13 -12.03
CA TYR A 18 -9.55 3.87 -13.29
C TYR A 18 -10.39 5.14 -13.21
N ALA A 19 -11.61 5.07 -12.70
CA ALA A 19 -12.50 6.23 -12.62
C ALA A 19 -11.90 7.34 -11.74
N ILE A 20 -11.29 6.97 -10.61
CA ILE A 20 -10.61 7.89 -9.70
C ILE A 20 -9.37 8.48 -10.38
N GLU A 21 -8.51 7.67 -11.00
CA GLU A 21 -7.28 8.16 -11.66
C GLU A 21 -7.57 8.99 -12.92
N HIS A 22 -8.56 8.59 -13.73
CA HIS A 22 -8.98 9.31 -14.93
C HIS A 22 -9.43 10.73 -14.62
N SER A 23 -10.09 10.93 -13.46
CA SER A 23 -10.51 12.27 -13.03
C SER A 23 -9.35 13.19 -12.62
N THR A 24 -8.14 12.65 -12.41
CA THR A 24 -7.04 13.38 -11.75
C THR A 24 -5.73 13.44 -12.54
N ILE A 25 -5.46 12.49 -13.44
CA ILE A 25 -4.15 12.31 -14.10
C ILE A 25 -4.31 12.19 -15.63
N ARG A 26 -3.29 12.61 -16.41
CA ARG A 26 -3.25 12.44 -17.88
C ARG A 26 -3.42 10.96 -18.28
N HIS A 27 -4.28 10.74 -19.28
CA HIS A 27 -4.69 9.43 -19.83
C HIS A 27 -3.53 8.43 -20.09
N LYS A 28 -2.36 8.89 -20.53
CA LYS A 28 -1.20 8.03 -20.83
C LYS A 28 -0.59 7.38 -19.58
N VAL A 29 -0.62 8.05 -18.42
CA VAL A 29 -0.07 7.50 -17.17
C VAL A 29 -1.03 6.46 -16.58
N VAL A 30 -2.34 6.73 -16.67
CA VAL A 30 -3.41 5.84 -16.19
C VAL A 30 -3.36 4.49 -16.91
N TRP A 31 -3.20 4.47 -18.23
CA TRP A 31 -3.06 3.23 -19.00
C TRP A 31 -1.85 2.38 -18.60
N ARG A 32 -0.71 3.02 -18.32
CA ARG A 32 0.49 2.31 -17.86
C ARG A 32 0.26 1.68 -16.48
N ASN A 33 -0.40 2.40 -15.58
CA ASN A 33 -0.75 1.87 -14.25
C ASN A 33 -1.72 0.69 -14.35
N ILE A 34 -2.76 0.78 -15.19
CA ILE A 34 -3.68 -0.33 -15.44
C ILE A 34 -2.93 -1.52 -16.01
N LEU A 35 -2.10 -1.34 -17.05
CA LEU A 35 -1.35 -2.44 -17.65
C LEU A 35 -0.43 -3.12 -16.62
N THR A 36 0.22 -2.33 -15.76
CA THR A 36 1.10 -2.87 -14.71
C THR A 36 0.27 -3.63 -13.66
N ALA A 37 -0.85 -3.08 -13.22
CA ALA A 37 -1.75 -3.71 -12.25
C ALA A 37 -2.37 -5.00 -12.81
N SER A 38 -2.83 -4.98 -14.07
CA SER A 38 -3.37 -6.15 -14.77
C SER A 38 -2.31 -7.23 -14.97
N SER A 39 -1.08 -6.85 -15.36
CA SER A 39 0.03 -7.81 -15.50
C SER A 39 0.38 -8.45 -14.17
N PHE A 40 0.42 -7.66 -13.09
CA PHE A 40 0.67 -8.17 -11.75
C PHE A 40 -0.46 -9.11 -11.30
N PHE A 41 -1.72 -8.75 -11.56
CA PHE A 41 -2.86 -9.61 -11.26
C PHE A 41 -2.81 -10.92 -12.03
N LEU A 42 -2.52 -10.89 -13.32
CA LEU A 42 -2.37 -12.09 -14.16
C LEU A 42 -1.24 -13.00 -13.67
N LEU A 43 -0.23 -12.46 -12.98
CA LEU A 43 0.84 -13.26 -12.39
C LEU A 43 0.48 -13.80 -11.01
N VAL A 44 -0.15 -12.98 -10.17
CA VAL A 44 -0.45 -13.34 -8.78
C VAL A 44 -1.69 -14.23 -8.65
N CYS A 45 -2.73 -14.02 -9.45
CA CYS A 45 -3.95 -14.82 -9.37
C CYS A 45 -3.72 -16.32 -9.64
N PRO A 46 -2.97 -16.73 -10.68
CA PRO A 46 -2.66 -18.14 -10.90
C PRO A 46 -1.86 -18.75 -9.76
N LEU A 47 -0.94 -18.00 -9.15
CA LEU A 47 -0.17 -18.47 -7.99
C LEU A 47 -1.10 -18.71 -6.79
N ILE A 48 -2.01 -17.78 -6.52
CA ILE A 48 -3.02 -17.94 -5.46
C ILE A 48 -3.92 -19.14 -5.79
N ALA A 49 -4.39 -19.27 -7.03
CA ALA A 49 -5.22 -20.39 -7.46
C ALA A 49 -4.52 -21.73 -7.35
N ALA A 50 -3.24 -21.80 -7.68
CA ALA A 50 -2.43 -22.99 -7.52
C ALA A 50 -2.38 -23.45 -6.05
N VAL A 51 -2.28 -22.53 -5.09
CA VAL A 51 -2.34 -22.87 -3.66
C VAL A 51 -3.69 -23.47 -3.27
N PHE A 52 -4.79 -22.92 -3.78
CA PHE A 52 -6.15 -23.43 -3.52
C PHE A 52 -6.46 -24.77 -4.21
N LEU A 53 -5.69 -25.16 -5.23
CA LEU A 53 -5.84 -26.46 -5.90
C LEU A 53 -5.01 -27.57 -5.23
N LEU A 54 -4.20 -27.26 -4.22
CA LEU A 54 -3.44 -28.27 -3.50
C LEU A 54 -4.39 -29.19 -2.72
N PRO A 55 -4.13 -30.51 -2.68
CA PRO A 55 -4.91 -31.41 -1.84
C PRO A 55 -4.63 -31.14 -0.36
N PRO A 56 -5.60 -31.39 0.54
CA PRO A 56 -5.32 -31.47 1.98
C PRO A 56 -4.23 -32.54 2.24
N PRO A 57 -3.23 -32.31 3.12
CA PRO A 57 -3.04 -31.17 4.03
C PRO A 57 -2.16 -30.02 3.46
N TRP A 58 -1.62 -30.17 2.25
CA TRP A 58 -0.65 -29.23 1.67
C TRP A 58 -1.21 -27.83 1.50
N GLN A 59 -2.50 -27.72 1.15
CA GLN A 59 -3.18 -26.43 1.06
C GLN A 59 -3.09 -25.63 2.36
N GLU A 60 -3.38 -26.26 3.50
CA GLU A 60 -3.37 -25.60 4.82
C GLU A 60 -1.95 -25.23 5.25
N GLN A 61 -0.98 -26.09 4.99
CA GLN A 61 0.43 -25.85 5.32
C GLN A 61 1.00 -24.68 4.50
N VAL A 62 0.80 -24.69 3.18
CA VAL A 62 1.29 -23.60 2.30
C VAL A 62 0.58 -22.29 2.65
N SER A 63 -0.73 -22.32 2.88
CA SER A 63 -1.48 -21.13 3.28
C SER A 63 -0.97 -20.58 4.62
N SER A 64 -0.74 -21.44 5.61
CA SER A 64 -0.17 -21.06 6.92
C SER A 64 1.18 -20.35 6.77
N VAL A 65 2.10 -20.91 5.96
CA VAL A 65 3.40 -20.29 5.69
C VAL A 65 3.24 -18.91 5.05
N VAL A 66 2.36 -18.79 4.04
CA VAL A 66 2.10 -17.50 3.38
C VAL A 66 1.53 -16.48 4.37
N LEU A 67 0.57 -16.86 5.22
CA LEU A 67 -0.02 -15.98 6.23
C LEU A 67 1.04 -15.50 7.23
N ILE A 68 1.92 -16.38 7.69
CA ILE A 68 3.03 -16.04 8.61
C ILE A 68 3.99 -15.06 7.93
N CYS A 69 4.46 -15.37 6.73
CA CYS A 69 5.39 -14.52 5.99
C CYS A 69 4.80 -13.12 5.73
N CYS A 70 3.54 -13.05 5.27
CA CYS A 70 2.87 -11.77 5.03
C CYS A 70 2.69 -10.96 6.31
N SER A 71 2.26 -11.61 7.40
CA SER A 71 2.13 -10.96 8.71
C SER A 71 3.48 -10.41 9.20
N ALA A 72 4.54 -11.21 9.09
CA ALA A 72 5.89 -10.80 9.44
C ALA A 72 6.36 -9.59 8.61
N ILE A 73 6.08 -9.56 7.29
CA ILE A 73 6.39 -8.42 6.43
C ILE A 73 5.66 -7.15 6.89
N PHE A 74 4.36 -7.25 7.21
CA PHE A 74 3.58 -6.11 7.69
C PHE A 74 4.14 -5.56 9.00
N TRP A 75 4.40 -6.42 9.99
CA TRP A 75 4.98 -6.02 11.26
C TRP A 75 6.39 -5.46 11.11
N PHE A 76 7.24 -6.09 10.30
CA PHE A 76 8.57 -5.58 10.00
C PHE A 76 8.51 -4.17 9.41
N ARG A 77 7.58 -3.92 8.47
CA ARG A 77 7.37 -2.58 7.90
C ARG A 77 6.87 -1.57 8.94
N ILE A 78 6.01 -1.97 9.87
CA ILE A 78 5.54 -1.11 10.95
C ILE A 78 6.69 -0.73 11.89
N ILE A 79 7.48 -1.72 12.31
CA ILE A 79 8.56 -1.58 13.31
C ILE A 79 9.76 -0.82 12.74
N THR A 80 10.11 -1.03 11.47
CA THR A 80 11.27 -0.36 10.83
C THR A 80 10.99 1.07 10.39
N GLU A 81 9.72 1.47 10.32
CA GLU A 81 9.29 2.82 9.97
C GLU A 81 9.97 3.95 10.77
N PRO A 82 9.99 3.96 12.13
CA PRO A 82 10.64 5.02 12.89
C PRO A 82 12.13 5.17 12.56
N ILE A 83 12.82 4.05 12.29
CA ILE A 83 14.23 4.06 11.89
C ILE A 83 14.36 4.73 10.51
N ARG A 84 13.51 4.35 9.55
CA ARG A 84 13.49 4.96 8.21
C ARG A 84 13.18 6.46 8.27
N ARG A 85 12.26 6.89 9.14
CA ARG A 85 11.93 8.31 9.34
C ARG A 85 13.12 9.11 9.87
N LYS A 86 13.84 8.57 10.86
CA LYS A 86 15.04 9.22 11.42
C LYS A 86 16.14 9.43 10.37
N ARG A 87 16.32 8.49 9.43
CA ARG A 87 17.34 8.60 8.36
C ARG A 87 17.12 9.75 7.40
N VAL A 88 15.89 10.26 7.25
CA VAL A 88 15.60 11.37 6.32
C VAL A 88 15.75 12.74 7.00
N GLY A 89 16.16 12.76 8.28
CA GLY A 89 16.39 13.98 9.06
C GLY A 89 15.14 14.52 9.74
N SER A 90 15.26 15.72 10.28
CA SER A 90 14.18 16.37 11.04
C SER A 90 13.00 16.74 10.14
N LEU A 91 11.83 16.87 10.76
CA LEU A 91 10.61 17.28 10.07
C LEU A 91 10.66 18.79 9.80
N LEU A 92 10.70 19.18 8.53
CA LEU A 92 10.61 20.58 8.13
C LEU A 92 9.15 21.01 7.96
N TRP A 93 8.36 20.19 7.27
CA TRP A 93 6.96 20.50 7.01
C TRP A 93 6.10 19.25 6.84
N SER A 94 4.85 19.29 7.33
CA SER A 94 3.87 18.22 7.11
C SER A 94 2.87 18.66 6.03
N LEU A 95 2.92 18.03 4.86
CA LEU A 95 2.07 18.35 3.69
C LEU A 95 0.66 17.74 3.77
N GLY A 96 0.34 17.06 4.88
CA GLY A 96 -0.96 16.46 5.13
C GLY A 96 -1.08 15.04 4.60
N ARG A 97 -2.32 14.57 4.42
CA ARG A 97 -2.64 13.20 3.97
C ARG A 97 -3.10 13.20 2.52
N PRO A 98 -2.35 12.59 1.59
CA PRO A 98 -2.83 12.36 0.22
C PRO A 98 -4.13 11.56 0.19
N ALA A 99 -4.93 11.74 -0.87
CA ALA A 99 -6.23 11.08 -1.03
C ALA A 99 -6.16 9.55 -0.90
N ILE A 100 -5.10 8.94 -1.45
CA ILE A 100 -4.86 7.49 -1.36
C ILE A 100 -4.80 6.99 0.10
N GLN A 101 -4.27 7.80 1.04
CA GLN A 101 -4.20 7.41 2.45
C GLN A 101 -5.57 7.43 3.11
N LYS A 102 -6.49 8.30 2.69
CA LYS A 102 -7.88 8.28 3.18
C LYS A 102 -8.57 6.98 2.77
N ILE A 103 -8.36 6.54 1.53
CA ILE A 103 -8.88 5.26 1.03
C ILE A 103 -8.28 4.10 1.82
N MET A 104 -6.96 4.11 2.04
CA MET A 104 -6.28 3.07 2.85
C MET A 104 -6.79 3.05 4.30
N LEU A 105 -7.12 4.20 4.89
CA LEU A 105 -7.69 4.28 6.23
C LEU A 105 -9.08 3.65 6.28
N ILE A 106 -9.94 3.96 5.31
CA ILE A 106 -11.28 3.35 5.18
C ILE A 106 -11.14 1.83 5.00
N GLY A 107 -10.25 1.39 4.11
CA GLY A 107 -9.95 -0.03 3.93
C GLY A 107 -9.47 -0.68 5.22
N GLY A 108 -8.61 0.00 5.99
CA GLY A 108 -8.16 -0.46 7.30
C GLY A 108 -9.30 -0.65 8.29
N ILE A 109 -10.25 0.29 8.36
CA ILE A 109 -11.43 0.17 9.22
C ILE A 109 -12.28 -1.05 8.81
N LEU A 110 -12.48 -1.27 7.51
CA LEU A 110 -13.19 -2.45 7.01
C LEU A 110 -12.47 -3.75 7.39
N PHE A 111 -11.14 -3.79 7.27
CA PHE A 111 -10.35 -4.93 7.72
C PHE A 111 -10.42 -5.13 9.24
N PHE A 112 -10.52 -4.07 10.04
CA PHE A 112 -10.74 -4.17 11.48
C PHE A 112 -12.06 -4.87 11.80
N VAL A 113 -13.15 -4.51 11.10
CA VAL A 113 -14.44 -5.19 11.25
C VAL A 113 -14.33 -6.66 10.84
N GLY A 114 -13.70 -6.95 9.70
CA GLY A 114 -13.45 -8.32 9.25
C GLY A 114 -12.63 -9.15 10.25
N ALA A 115 -11.57 -8.57 10.81
CA ALA A 115 -10.75 -9.21 11.84
C ALA A 115 -11.55 -9.50 13.13
N GLY A 116 -12.42 -8.58 13.53
CA GLY A 116 -13.34 -8.76 14.65
C GLY A 116 -14.31 -9.93 14.42
N LEU A 117 -14.93 -10.00 13.23
CA LEU A 117 -15.81 -11.11 12.85
C LEU A 117 -15.06 -12.45 12.83
N GLN A 118 -13.86 -12.48 12.25
CA GLN A 118 -13.02 -13.67 12.22
C GLN A 118 -12.62 -14.14 13.63
N THR A 119 -12.30 -13.20 14.51
CA THR A 119 -11.96 -13.50 15.91
C THR A 119 -13.18 -14.06 16.66
N SER A 120 -14.37 -13.48 16.42
CA SER A 120 -15.63 -13.99 16.99
C SER A 120 -15.93 -15.41 16.53
N LEU A 121 -15.76 -15.69 15.24
CA LEU A 121 -15.91 -17.03 14.66
C LEU A 121 -14.93 -18.02 15.32
N PHE A 122 -13.66 -17.64 15.45
CA PHE A 122 -12.65 -18.47 16.12
C PHE A 122 -13.03 -18.80 17.56
N ILE A 123 -13.45 -17.81 18.35
CA ILE A 123 -13.90 -18.01 19.74
C ILE A 123 -15.12 -18.95 19.79
N HIS A 124 -16.05 -18.79 18.86
CA HIS A 124 -17.23 -19.66 18.76
C HIS A 124 -16.89 -21.11 18.40
N LEU A 125 -15.94 -21.32 17.49
CA LEU A 125 -15.47 -22.67 17.14
C LEU A 125 -14.66 -23.29 18.29
N ALA A 126 -13.81 -22.50 18.95
CA ALA A 126 -13.03 -22.93 20.10
C ALA A 126 -13.93 -23.33 21.29
N SER A 127 -15.03 -22.63 21.54
CA SER A 127 -15.97 -23.00 22.61
C SER A 127 -16.73 -24.30 22.34
N LYS A 128 -16.87 -24.67 21.07
CA LYS A 128 -17.39 -25.98 20.63
C LYS A 128 -16.29 -27.04 20.49
N GLY A 129 -15.06 -26.76 20.91
CA GLY A 129 -13.93 -27.70 20.77
C GLY A 129 -13.61 -28.07 19.32
N PHE A 130 -13.95 -27.19 18.36
CA PHE A 130 -13.86 -27.44 16.93
C PHE A 130 -14.65 -28.68 16.46
N SER A 131 -15.60 -29.18 17.27
CA SER A 131 -16.41 -30.36 16.93
C SER A 131 -17.27 -30.08 15.69
N GLY A 132 -17.00 -30.78 14.58
CA GLY A 132 -17.71 -30.62 13.30
C GLY A 132 -16.96 -29.84 12.22
N SER A 133 -15.71 -29.44 12.49
CA SER A 133 -14.82 -28.83 11.50
C SER A 133 -13.59 -29.73 11.31
N ASP A 134 -13.37 -30.25 10.10
CA ASP A 134 -12.13 -30.97 9.74
C ASP A 134 -10.89 -30.05 9.73
N SER A 135 -11.10 -28.75 9.89
CA SER A 135 -10.05 -27.73 9.81
C SER A 135 -9.25 -27.58 11.11
N ASN A 136 -7.93 -27.46 10.95
CA ASN A 136 -6.95 -27.33 12.02
C ASN A 136 -7.14 -26.03 12.83
N PRO A 137 -7.21 -26.07 14.19
CA PRO A 137 -7.31 -24.88 15.02
C PRO A 137 -6.16 -23.88 14.82
N ASP A 138 -4.94 -24.37 14.54
CA ASP A 138 -3.76 -23.53 14.32
C ASP A 138 -3.94 -22.65 13.08
N TYR A 139 -4.60 -23.19 12.04
CA TYR A 139 -4.86 -22.45 10.81
C TYR A 139 -5.81 -21.28 11.05
N PHE A 140 -6.89 -21.47 11.82
CA PHE A 140 -7.79 -20.37 12.17
C PHE A 140 -7.10 -19.30 13.02
N LEU A 141 -6.24 -19.70 13.96
CA LEU A 141 -5.47 -18.76 14.76
C LEU A 141 -4.56 -17.91 13.86
N LEU A 142 -3.88 -18.53 12.89
CA LEU A 142 -3.05 -17.82 11.92
C LEU A 142 -3.86 -16.86 11.05
N GLN A 143 -5.08 -17.25 10.63
CA GLN A 143 -5.99 -16.34 9.93
C GLN A 143 -6.37 -15.13 10.78
N VAL A 144 -6.65 -15.32 12.08
CA VAL A 144 -6.94 -14.22 13.01
C VAL A 144 -5.74 -13.27 13.10
N ILE A 145 -4.54 -13.80 13.34
CA ILE A 145 -3.30 -13.01 13.43
C ILE A 145 -3.06 -12.22 12.13
N PHE A 146 -3.24 -12.87 10.97
CA PHE A 146 -3.07 -12.21 9.68
C PHE A 146 -4.08 -11.08 9.46
N ASN A 147 -5.37 -11.32 9.75
CA ASN A 147 -6.43 -10.32 9.59
C ASN A 147 -6.19 -9.10 10.49
N TRP A 148 -5.73 -9.30 11.72
CA TRP A 148 -5.32 -8.19 12.58
C TRP A 148 -4.09 -7.48 12.04
N SER A 149 -3.08 -8.22 11.57
CA SER A 149 -1.84 -7.65 11.02
C SER A 149 -2.11 -6.76 9.81
N ILE A 150 -2.97 -7.19 8.88
CA ILE A 150 -3.36 -6.38 7.72
C ILE A 150 -4.21 -5.18 8.15
N ALA A 151 -5.14 -5.34 9.10
CA ALA A 151 -5.96 -4.23 9.61
C ALA A 151 -5.09 -3.13 10.23
N PHE A 152 -4.17 -3.50 11.13
CA PHE A 152 -3.21 -2.57 11.72
C PHE A 152 -2.32 -1.92 10.66
N TYR A 153 -1.83 -2.70 9.69
CA TYR A 153 -1.00 -2.18 8.61
C TYR A 153 -1.74 -1.12 7.78
N PHE A 154 -2.98 -1.36 7.37
CA PHE A 154 -3.77 -0.41 6.59
C PHE A 154 -4.12 0.85 7.38
N VAL A 155 -4.51 0.72 8.66
CA VAL A 155 -4.74 1.89 9.52
C VAL A 155 -3.46 2.70 9.72
N TRP A 156 -2.33 2.03 9.92
CA TRP A 156 -1.01 2.65 10.05
C TRP A 156 -0.57 3.39 8.79
N VAL A 157 -0.77 2.78 7.62
CA VAL A 157 -0.51 3.39 6.31
C VAL A 157 -1.47 4.56 6.06
N GLY A 158 -2.77 4.39 6.32
CA GLY A 158 -3.78 5.44 6.14
C GLY A 158 -3.59 6.62 7.10
N SER A 159 -2.97 6.39 8.25
CA SER A 159 -2.63 7.44 9.22
C SER A 159 -1.35 8.20 8.90
N SER A 160 -0.50 7.66 8.02
CA SER A 160 0.76 8.30 7.61
C SER A 160 0.50 9.65 6.93
N ARG A 161 1.50 10.52 6.85
CA ARG A 161 1.41 11.82 6.20
C ARG A 161 2.55 11.95 5.19
N LEU A 162 2.35 12.81 4.19
CA LEU A 162 3.44 13.25 3.33
C LEU A 162 4.23 14.31 4.11
N GLU A 163 5.53 14.07 4.26
CA GLU A 163 6.40 14.90 5.10
C GLU A 163 7.57 15.39 4.27
N LEU A 164 7.87 16.68 4.37
CA LEU A 164 9.08 17.28 3.86
C LEU A 164 10.10 17.33 5.00
N ARG A 165 11.27 16.76 4.76
CA ARG A 165 12.34 16.59 5.77
C ARG A 165 13.65 17.13 5.23
N GLU A 166 14.61 17.32 6.11
CA GLU A 166 15.92 17.91 5.79
C GLU A 166 16.60 17.25 4.59
N HIS A 167 16.59 15.92 4.50
CA HIS A 167 17.32 15.19 3.46
C HIS A 167 16.44 14.77 2.28
N GLY A 168 15.13 15.05 2.31
CA GLY A 168 14.25 14.67 1.22
C GLY A 168 12.75 14.74 1.51
N ILE A 169 11.99 14.21 0.56
CA ILE A 169 10.55 14.01 0.70
C ILE A 169 10.33 12.61 1.26
N TYR A 170 9.71 12.54 2.43
CA TYR A 170 9.34 11.30 3.08
C TYR A 170 7.89 10.95 2.78
N TYR A 171 7.69 9.80 2.17
CA TYR A 171 6.38 9.19 1.99
C TYR A 171 6.42 7.74 2.47
N LYS A 172 5.32 7.23 3.03
CA LYS A 172 5.28 5.94 3.73
C LYS A 172 5.96 4.78 2.99
N PHE A 173 5.71 4.69 1.68
CA PHE A 173 6.25 3.63 0.83
C PHE A 173 7.71 3.85 0.41
N GLY A 174 8.28 5.03 0.65
CA GLY A 174 9.66 5.36 0.31
C GLY A 174 10.01 6.81 0.60
N SER A 175 11.24 7.04 1.02
CA SER A 175 11.85 8.36 0.93
C SER A 175 12.36 8.62 -0.48
N VAL A 176 12.38 9.87 -0.89
CA VAL A 176 13.15 10.37 -2.02
C VAL A 176 14.08 11.42 -1.46
N GLU A 177 15.37 11.11 -1.47
CA GLU A 177 16.37 12.06 -0.99
C GLU A 177 16.59 13.15 -2.04
N TRP A 178 16.87 14.38 -1.63
CA TRP A 178 17.16 15.49 -2.56
C TRP A 178 18.20 15.14 -3.64
N PRO A 179 19.32 14.44 -3.33
CA PRO A 179 20.30 14.04 -4.33
C PRO A 179 19.78 13.14 -5.44
N GLN A 180 18.71 12.39 -5.15
CA GLN A 180 18.13 11.43 -6.08
C GLN A 180 17.19 12.10 -7.07
N ILE A 181 16.84 13.38 -6.88
CA ILE A 181 15.92 14.09 -7.76
C ILE A 181 16.69 14.64 -8.97
N ALA A 182 16.29 14.24 -10.17
CA ALA A 182 16.81 14.75 -11.44
C ALA A 182 16.10 16.03 -11.86
N SER A 183 14.77 15.99 -11.84
CA SER A 183 13.90 17.09 -12.20
C SER A 183 12.55 16.92 -11.51
N TYR A 184 11.76 17.99 -11.50
CA TYR A 184 10.40 17.98 -10.97
C TYR A 184 9.48 18.79 -11.87
N ARG A 185 8.18 18.48 -11.81
CA ARG A 185 7.13 19.20 -12.53
C ARG A 185 5.85 19.14 -11.73
N TRP A 186 5.12 20.25 -11.73
CA TRP A 186 3.76 20.29 -11.27
C TRP A 186 2.79 19.92 -12.39
N GLU A 187 1.93 18.95 -12.13
CA GLU A 187 0.93 18.39 -13.05
C GLU A 187 -0.45 18.32 -12.37
N GLY A 188 -1.49 18.02 -13.16
CA GLY A 188 -2.86 17.85 -12.67
C GLY A 188 -3.69 19.14 -12.61
N LEU A 189 -4.97 19.00 -12.23
CA LEU A 189 -5.90 20.13 -12.07
C LEU A 189 -5.33 21.11 -11.04
N LYS A 190 -5.20 22.38 -11.43
CA LYS A 190 -4.61 23.46 -10.63
C LYS A 190 -3.18 23.21 -10.14
N HIS A 191 -2.37 22.42 -10.87
CA HIS A 191 -0.97 22.12 -10.49
C HIS A 191 -0.84 21.46 -9.10
N SER A 192 -1.82 20.66 -8.71
CA SER A 192 -1.89 20.04 -7.38
C SER A 192 -1.06 18.75 -7.24
N THR A 193 -0.42 18.26 -8.29
CA THR A 193 0.37 17.03 -8.25
C THR A 193 1.84 17.33 -8.54
N LEU A 194 2.72 17.04 -7.60
CA LEU A 194 4.17 17.10 -7.81
C LEU A 194 4.64 15.76 -8.37
N THR A 195 5.11 15.75 -9.62
CA THR A 195 5.80 14.62 -10.24
C THR A 195 7.31 14.88 -10.21
N VAL A 196 8.06 13.94 -9.65
CA VAL A 196 9.52 13.99 -9.53
C VAL A 196 10.13 12.85 -10.33
N TRP A 197 11.13 13.18 -11.16
CA TRP A 197 11.97 12.22 -11.86
C TRP A 197 13.21 11.93 -11.04
N LEU A 198 13.51 10.65 -10.88
CA LEU A 198 14.64 10.19 -10.09
C LEU A 198 15.87 9.94 -10.98
N LYS A 199 17.05 10.28 -10.50
CA LYS A 199 18.37 9.87 -11.02
C LYS A 199 18.58 8.38 -10.71
N GLN A 200 17.76 7.49 -11.27
CA GLN A 200 17.88 6.06 -11.01
C GLN A 200 18.79 5.36 -12.01
N ARG A 201 19.56 4.38 -11.53
CA ARG A 201 20.31 3.39 -12.33
C ARG A 201 19.43 2.24 -12.85
N PHE A 202 18.24 2.01 -12.26
CA PHE A 202 17.35 0.90 -12.61
C PHE A 202 16.05 1.40 -13.29
N PRO A 203 15.58 0.75 -14.38
CA PRO A 203 14.60 1.32 -15.31
C PRO A 203 13.12 1.23 -14.87
N PHE A 204 12.80 0.55 -13.77
CA PHE A 204 11.41 0.17 -13.49
C PHE A 204 10.53 1.27 -12.87
N PHE A 205 11.10 2.30 -12.20
CA PHE A 205 10.30 3.34 -11.52
C PHE A 205 10.93 4.74 -11.57
N PRO A 206 11.10 5.34 -12.76
CA PRO A 206 11.82 6.61 -12.93
C PRO A 206 11.09 7.81 -12.32
N THR A 207 9.81 7.68 -11.97
CA THR A 207 8.95 8.77 -11.53
C THR A 207 8.21 8.46 -10.24
N ARG A 208 8.12 9.44 -9.34
CA ARG A 208 7.17 9.42 -8.22
C ARG A 208 6.30 10.66 -8.25
N SER A 209 5.01 10.47 -8.00
CA SER A 209 4.03 11.56 -8.01
C SER A 209 3.28 11.62 -6.69
N TRP A 210 3.07 12.83 -6.18
CA TRP A 210 2.30 13.07 -4.96
C TRP A 210 1.32 14.21 -5.17
N GLN A 211 0.09 14.03 -4.69
CA GLN A 211 -0.88 15.12 -4.61
C GLN A 211 -0.57 15.98 -3.38
N ILE A 212 -0.33 17.26 -3.61
CA ILE A 212 -0.01 18.28 -2.62
C ILE A 212 -1.04 19.41 -2.74
N PRO A 213 -1.69 19.83 -1.65
CA PRO A 213 -2.58 20.99 -1.69
C PRO A 213 -1.89 22.24 -2.25
N VAL A 214 -2.56 22.97 -3.14
CA VAL A 214 -2.02 24.17 -3.82
C VAL A 214 -1.46 25.21 -2.84
N VAL A 215 -2.05 25.29 -1.64
CA VAL A 215 -1.60 26.19 -0.55
C VAL A 215 -0.14 25.95 -0.15
N TYR A 216 0.38 24.73 -0.32
CA TYR A 216 1.75 24.38 0.04
C TYR A 216 2.72 24.39 -1.15
N GLN A 217 2.25 24.73 -2.36
CA GLN A 217 3.04 24.64 -3.60
C GLN A 217 4.30 25.51 -3.53
N SER A 218 4.15 26.80 -3.19
CA SER A 218 5.26 27.75 -3.14
C SER A 218 6.31 27.38 -2.08
N THR A 219 5.86 26.85 -0.93
CA THR A 219 6.76 26.37 0.12
C THR A 219 7.57 25.17 -0.36
N VAL A 220 6.92 24.19 -0.98
CA VAL A 220 7.59 22.98 -1.51
C VAL A 220 8.56 23.34 -2.62
N GLU A 221 8.16 24.23 -3.52
CA GLU A 221 9.01 24.72 -4.61
C GLU A 221 10.27 25.41 -4.09
N ARG A 222 10.14 26.32 -3.12
CA ARG A 222 11.29 26.96 -2.47
C ARG A 222 12.26 25.93 -1.88
N PHE A 223 11.76 24.89 -1.21
CA PHE A 223 12.63 23.83 -0.66
C PHE A 223 13.32 23.02 -1.75
N ILE A 224 12.62 22.68 -2.83
CA ILE A 224 13.20 21.94 -3.95
C ILE A 224 14.28 22.78 -4.63
N GLU A 225 14.01 24.04 -4.94
CA GLU A 225 14.95 24.96 -5.56
C GLU A 225 16.19 25.20 -4.70
N GLN A 226 16.03 25.39 -3.38
CA GLN A 226 17.16 25.56 -2.47
C GLN A 226 18.09 24.34 -2.44
N ASN A 227 17.55 23.14 -2.60
CA ASN A 227 18.33 21.89 -2.52
C ASN A 227 18.86 21.41 -3.88
N LEU A 228 18.18 21.75 -4.98
CA LEU A 228 18.62 21.46 -6.34
C LEU A 228 19.54 22.54 -6.91
N GLY A 229 19.27 23.83 -6.61
CA GLY A 229 20.02 24.98 -7.08
C GLY A 229 21.42 25.12 -6.48
N LYS A 230 21.65 24.59 -5.27
CA LYS A 230 23.00 24.49 -4.65
C LYS A 230 23.95 23.50 -5.35
N ARG A 231 23.56 22.92 -6.50
CA ARG A 231 24.33 21.93 -7.26
C ARG A 231 24.79 22.42 -8.63
N VAL A 232 24.69 23.73 -8.90
CA VAL A 232 25.35 24.39 -10.03
C VAL A 232 26.55 25.14 -9.51
#